data_AF-A0A7Y4KRH8-F1
#
_entry.id   AF-A0A7Y4KRH8-F1
#
_cell.length_a   1.000
_cell.length_b   1.000
_cell.length_c   1.000
_cell.angle_alpha   90.00
_cell.angle_beta   90.00
_cell.angle_gamma   90.00
#
_symmetry.space_group_name_H-M   'P 1'
#
loop_
_entity.id
_entity.type
_entity.pdbx_description
1 polymer ?
#
loop_
_entity_poly.entity_id
_entity_poly.type
_entity_poly.pdbx_seq_one_letter_code
_entity_poly.pdbx_strand_id
1 'polypeptide(L)'
;MSKRRLLAALPLFPLTLLLGASAPGTDANPAPSAATPTDAQTLAQAVTALGTDAGPMGARALVEKVEAGQRAQAGTSDAGAAASVAQAQGNPGTPPAPTTDASGSAAGVAQAPAAAPSTNGATASQVPAAPALAGAEAPPAAQGTDTRPVDARALAEALATKDAATLEPGMVPPMPVPSREKAPPFGKLQGLPRAQDLVARAKLEGNKLVVKGGKSAPDQVLTIDPGLQASLTKIMQNYQVPYGAAVVLEPSTGRVLAMAEHSEAKPELRGLAVRAVYPAASIFKIVTGSALMEAGVSPETEECFHGGKRRLNERQLEDTERDGACYSLALAMGKSANVIFAKMTSKHLSADALKRMAARLRFNREIPFAQPLDVSLAYIPEDGFALANTGAGFGDVYLSPLHGALLAAMAANEGRWVDPVLVEPEPFMPLPEPEPVLTPTAAHGLTRMMEETVTHGTARGVFRERGFQVKDAVGKTGTLADREPFRDYSWFVGFAPKDHPRVAVAALIVNDPKWRIRGSYLGREALRLALERIPAPAEVTAPAGAAGKH
;
A
#
# COMPACT_ATOMS: atom_id res chain seq x y z
N MET A 1 55.80 13.53 -54.35
CA MET A 1 55.87 14.95 -53.90
C MET A 1 54.96 15.10 -52.69
N SER A 2 55.15 15.93 -51.67
CA SER A 2 56.32 16.57 -51.05
C SER A 2 55.74 17.46 -49.92
N LYS A 3 56.06 17.15 -48.64
CA LYS A 3 56.25 18.11 -47.52
C LYS A 3 54.97 18.82 -46.99
N ARG A 4 54.78 19.17 -45.70
CA ARG A 4 55.54 19.25 -44.40
C ARG A 4 54.45 19.41 -43.29
N ARG A 5 54.61 19.25 -41.96
CA ARG A 5 55.58 18.67 -40.96
C ARG A 5 54.80 18.61 -39.60
N LEU A 6 54.97 17.60 -38.73
CA LEU A 6 55.82 17.59 -37.49
C LEU A 6 55.56 18.75 -36.49
N LEU A 7 55.50 18.58 -35.15
CA LEU A 7 56.10 17.52 -34.30
C LEU A 7 55.17 16.64 -33.42
N ALA A 8 55.18 16.79 -32.08
CA ALA A 8 55.25 15.66 -31.11
C ALA A 8 54.70 16.03 -29.68
N ALA A 9 54.77 15.25 -28.57
CA ALA A 9 55.58 14.05 -28.22
C ALA A 9 54.95 13.16 -27.08
N LEU A 10 55.77 12.34 -26.40
CA LEU A 10 55.51 11.36 -25.32
C LEU A 10 56.74 11.35 -24.35
N PRO A 11 56.89 10.46 -23.33
CA PRO A 11 56.07 10.14 -22.14
C PRO A 11 56.94 10.10 -20.83
N LEU A 12 56.45 9.52 -19.69
CA LEU A 12 57.14 8.48 -18.85
C LEU A 12 56.53 8.24 -17.43
N PHE A 13 56.70 7.01 -16.92
CA PHE A 13 56.43 6.46 -15.56
C PHE A 13 57.79 6.29 -14.78
N PRO A 14 57.94 5.49 -13.68
CA PRO A 14 57.35 5.51 -12.31
C PRO A 14 58.43 5.45 -11.17
N LEU A 15 58.07 5.50 -9.87
CA LEU A 15 58.68 4.63 -8.80
C LEU A 15 57.95 4.63 -7.43
N THR A 16 58.36 3.69 -6.57
CA THR A 16 57.74 3.16 -5.32
C THR A 16 58.46 3.60 -4.03
N LEU A 17 57.80 3.60 -2.85
CA LEU A 17 58.42 3.25 -1.55
C LEU A 17 57.39 2.94 -0.41
N LEU A 18 57.88 2.38 0.71
CA LEU A 18 57.14 1.64 1.77
C LEU A 18 57.14 2.33 3.16
N LEU A 19 56.48 1.69 4.15
CA LEU A 19 56.44 1.90 5.63
C LEU A 19 55.26 2.77 6.13
N GLY A 20 54.61 2.52 7.28
CA GLY A 20 54.78 1.50 8.35
C GLY A 20 53.57 1.51 9.33
N ALA A 21 53.54 0.60 10.32
CA ALA A 21 52.34 0.27 11.13
C ALA A 21 52.11 1.12 12.41
N SER A 22 50.86 1.15 12.95
CA SER A 22 50.49 0.83 14.37
C SER A 22 49.06 1.25 14.78
N ALA A 23 48.55 0.64 15.85
CA ALA A 23 47.33 0.93 16.65
C ALA A 23 47.67 0.65 18.15
N PRO A 24 46.78 0.65 19.19
CA PRO A 24 45.34 0.99 19.33
C PRO A 24 45.01 1.83 20.61
N GLY A 25 43.74 1.92 21.06
CA GLY A 25 43.30 2.36 22.42
C GLY A 25 41.96 3.13 22.43
N THR A 26 40.87 2.65 23.07
CA THR A 26 40.38 2.93 24.47
C THR A 26 40.01 4.40 24.74
N ASP A 27 38.90 4.79 25.40
CA ASP A 27 37.84 4.05 26.11
C ASP A 27 36.60 4.94 26.43
N ALA A 28 35.56 4.34 27.01
CA ALA A 28 34.55 4.94 27.93
C ALA A 28 33.51 6.02 27.48
N ASN A 29 32.25 5.68 27.79
CA ASN A 29 31.05 6.55 27.98
C ASN A 29 31.16 7.28 29.36
N PRO A 30 30.38 8.34 29.72
CA PRO A 30 28.91 8.29 29.78
C PRO A 30 28.12 9.58 29.44
N ALA A 31 26.79 9.45 29.36
CA ALA A 31 25.83 10.57 29.38
C ALA A 31 25.73 11.21 30.79
N PRO A 32 25.09 12.40 30.96
CA PRO A 32 23.64 12.37 31.20
C PRO A 32 22.81 13.63 30.79
N SER A 33 21.49 13.44 30.86
CA SER A 33 20.43 14.40 31.23
C SER A 33 20.00 15.54 30.29
N ALA A 34 18.68 15.72 30.23
CA ALA A 34 17.98 16.78 29.52
C ALA A 34 17.94 18.10 30.30
N ALA A 35 17.90 19.21 29.55
CA ALA A 35 17.15 20.42 29.88
C ALA A 35 16.96 21.32 28.63
N THR A 36 15.72 21.71 28.38
CA THR A 36 15.33 22.94 27.65
C THR A 36 14.59 23.84 28.66
N PRO A 37 14.43 25.17 28.47
CA PRO A 37 14.44 25.89 27.19
C PRO A 37 15.12 27.30 27.20
N THR A 38 14.80 28.08 26.14
CA THR A 38 14.80 29.56 26.00
C THR A 38 16.09 30.35 25.72
N ASP A 39 16.00 31.06 24.58
CA ASP A 39 16.36 32.46 24.29
C ASP A 39 17.81 32.93 24.05
N ALA A 40 17.99 33.37 22.80
CA ALA A 40 18.73 34.55 22.31
C ALA A 40 20.24 34.71 22.58
N GLN A 41 20.85 34.04 23.56
CA GLN A 41 22.29 34.22 23.86
C GLN A 41 23.21 33.20 23.15
N THR A 42 22.69 32.04 22.72
CA THR A 42 23.51 31.00 22.07
C THR A 42 23.96 31.37 20.64
N LEU A 43 23.32 32.34 19.97
CA LEU A 43 23.79 32.84 18.67
C LEU A 43 25.02 33.76 18.77
N ALA A 44 25.27 34.38 19.93
CA ALA A 44 26.39 35.30 20.11
C ALA A 44 27.74 34.58 20.29
N GLN A 45 27.73 33.33 20.78
CA GLN A 45 28.95 32.54 20.99
C GLN A 45 29.38 31.71 19.77
N ALA A 46 28.49 31.48 18.80
CA ALA A 46 28.82 30.76 17.55
C ALA A 46 29.70 31.58 16.58
N VAL A 47 29.80 32.90 16.76
CA VAL A 47 30.55 33.80 15.87
C VAL A 47 32.01 33.99 16.29
N THR A 48 32.39 33.58 17.52
CA THR A 48 33.77 33.72 18.02
C THR A 48 34.68 32.52 17.71
N ALA A 49 34.16 31.48 17.03
CA ALA A 49 34.90 30.27 16.67
C ALA A 49 35.49 30.27 15.24
N LEU A 50 35.23 31.31 14.43
CA LEU A 50 35.80 31.48 13.09
C LEU A 50 36.58 32.79 13.03
N GLY A 51 37.86 32.71 13.37
CA GLY A 51 38.76 33.86 13.37
C GLY A 51 39.07 34.36 11.96
N THR A 52 38.45 35.47 11.57
CA THR A 52 38.88 36.34 10.46
C THR A 52 38.60 37.80 10.79
N ASP A 53 39.59 38.67 10.63
CA ASP A 53 39.49 40.11 10.92
C ASP A 53 38.38 40.80 10.13
N ALA A 54 37.42 41.40 10.83
CA ALA A 54 36.50 42.39 10.28
C ALA A 54 36.15 43.44 11.36
N GLY A 55 36.63 44.67 11.18
CA GLY A 55 36.40 45.77 12.12
C GLY A 55 34.93 46.23 12.20
N PRO A 56 34.60 47.12 13.15
CA PRO A 56 33.21 47.41 13.58
C PRO A 56 32.28 48.07 12.56
N MET A 57 32.73 48.35 11.32
CA MET A 57 31.84 48.76 10.22
C MET A 57 31.26 47.58 9.41
N GLY A 58 31.80 46.37 9.51
CA GLY A 58 31.35 45.22 8.72
C GLY A 58 29.98 44.66 9.14
N ALA A 59 29.74 44.52 10.45
CA ALA A 59 28.53 43.88 10.98
C ALA A 59 27.24 44.67 10.66
N ARG A 60 27.30 46.01 10.67
CA ARG A 60 26.13 46.88 10.45
C ARG A 60 25.61 46.80 9.00
N ALA A 61 26.51 46.67 8.03
CA ALA A 61 26.17 46.52 6.61
C ALA A 61 25.60 45.13 6.23
N LEU A 62 25.82 44.11 7.07
CA LEU A 62 25.18 42.80 6.89
C LEU A 62 23.72 42.83 7.37
N VAL A 63 23.43 43.49 8.49
CA VAL A 63 22.07 43.60 9.06
C VAL A 63 21.14 44.36 8.12
N GLU A 64 21.57 45.51 7.58
CA GLU A 64 20.75 46.28 6.61
C GLU A 64 20.41 45.49 5.33
N LYS A 65 21.30 44.60 4.86
CA LYS A 65 21.02 43.74 3.69
C LYS A 65 20.03 42.61 3.99
N VAL A 66 20.00 42.08 5.22
CA VAL A 66 19.04 41.05 5.63
C VAL A 66 17.65 41.67 5.82
N GLU A 67 17.55 42.85 6.43
CA GLU A 67 16.27 43.56 6.60
C GLU A 67 15.70 44.08 5.27
N ALA A 68 16.55 44.53 4.34
CA ALA A 68 16.13 44.93 3.00
C ALA A 68 15.56 43.74 2.18
N GLY A 69 16.12 42.54 2.34
CA GLY A 69 15.59 41.32 1.71
C GLY A 69 14.22 40.91 2.22
N GLN A 70 13.97 41.07 3.53
CA GLN A 70 12.69 40.69 4.16
C GLN A 70 11.55 41.69 3.87
N ARG A 71 11.85 42.97 3.63
CA ARG A 71 10.83 43.95 3.19
C ARG A 71 10.40 43.78 1.72
N ALA A 72 11.18 43.09 0.89
CA ALA A 72 10.83 42.86 -0.52
C ALA A 72 9.82 41.73 -0.76
N GLN A 73 9.50 40.92 0.26
CA GLN A 73 8.54 39.79 0.15
C GLN A 73 7.17 40.06 0.80
N ALA A 74 6.96 41.26 1.36
CA ALA A 74 5.73 41.65 2.04
C ALA A 74 5.11 42.91 1.39
N GLY A 75 4.78 42.83 0.10
CA GLY A 75 4.17 43.96 -0.60
C GLY A 75 3.95 43.82 -2.10
N THR A 76 2.94 43.06 -2.52
CA THR A 76 1.95 43.48 -3.54
C THR A 76 0.85 42.44 -3.69
N SER A 77 -0.36 42.91 -3.93
CA SER A 77 -1.61 42.14 -4.00
C SER A 77 -2.07 41.87 -5.43
N ASP A 78 -2.78 40.75 -5.60
CA ASP A 78 -3.98 40.50 -6.43
C ASP A 78 -4.20 41.14 -7.83
N ALA A 79 -5.00 40.44 -8.64
CA ALA A 79 -5.50 40.76 -9.99
C ALA A 79 -4.50 40.71 -11.17
N GLY A 80 -4.84 39.93 -12.20
CA GLY A 80 -4.17 39.94 -13.50
C GLY A 80 -4.17 38.58 -14.21
N ALA A 81 -5.10 38.38 -15.15
CA ALA A 81 -5.20 37.14 -15.92
C ALA A 81 -4.41 37.17 -17.24
N ALA A 82 -4.26 35.98 -17.83
CA ALA A 82 -4.00 35.67 -19.24
C ALA A 82 -2.54 35.44 -19.74
N ALA A 83 -2.46 34.41 -20.59
CA ALA A 83 -1.49 34.17 -21.66
C ALA A 83 0.00 33.97 -21.35
N SER A 84 0.46 32.73 -21.48
CA SER A 84 1.46 32.44 -22.53
C SER A 84 1.23 31.06 -23.16
N VAL A 85 0.97 31.07 -24.46
CA VAL A 85 1.07 29.90 -25.34
C VAL A 85 2.52 29.82 -25.81
N ALA A 86 3.12 28.62 -25.75
CA ALA A 86 4.32 28.31 -26.51
C ALA A 86 4.18 26.92 -27.13
N GLN A 87 4.10 26.88 -28.46
CA GLN A 87 4.05 25.65 -29.24
C GLN A 87 5.45 25.02 -29.32
N ALA A 88 5.51 23.70 -29.34
CA ALA A 88 6.62 22.97 -29.96
C ALA A 88 6.06 21.70 -30.64
N GLN A 89 5.96 21.74 -31.96
CA GLN A 89 5.68 20.55 -32.79
C GLN A 89 6.97 19.73 -32.93
N GLY A 90 6.88 18.41 -33.06
CA GLY A 90 8.04 17.58 -33.36
C GLY A 90 7.92 16.10 -32.95
N ASN A 91 7.06 15.35 -33.64
CA ASN A 91 7.12 13.88 -33.63
C ASN A 91 8.25 13.43 -34.57
N PRO A 92 8.98 12.33 -34.31
CA PRO A 92 8.53 11.04 -34.88
C PRO A 92 8.90 9.79 -34.05
N GLY A 93 8.29 8.64 -34.39
CA GLY A 93 8.93 7.33 -34.22
C GLY A 93 8.14 6.23 -33.52
N THR A 94 7.08 5.71 -34.15
CA THR A 94 6.44 4.44 -33.75
C THR A 94 7.10 3.26 -34.47
N PRO A 95 7.50 2.15 -33.80
CA PRO A 95 7.93 0.93 -34.47
C PRO A 95 6.74 0.08 -34.96
N PRO A 96 6.89 -0.73 -36.03
CA PRO A 96 5.77 -1.34 -36.73
C PRO A 96 5.30 -2.70 -36.17
N ALA A 97 4.05 -3.05 -36.46
CA ALA A 97 3.54 -4.42 -36.41
C ALA A 97 3.55 -5.04 -37.83
N PRO A 98 3.72 -6.36 -37.98
CA PRO A 98 3.87 -7.00 -39.29
C PRO A 98 2.53 -7.20 -40.03
N THR A 99 2.61 -7.21 -41.35
CA THR A 99 1.52 -7.48 -42.30
C THR A 99 1.48 -8.93 -42.76
N THR A 100 0.29 -9.44 -43.09
CA THR A 100 0.08 -10.59 -43.98
C THR A 100 -1.19 -10.37 -44.80
N ASP A 101 -1.12 -10.57 -46.12
CA ASP A 101 -2.20 -10.21 -47.06
C ASP A 101 -3.21 -11.34 -47.39
N ALA A 102 -4.44 -10.87 -47.63
CA ALA A 102 -5.42 -11.31 -48.64
C ALA A 102 -5.76 -12.79 -48.91
N SER A 103 -7.03 -13.16 -48.64
CA SER A 103 -8.08 -13.61 -49.60
C SER A 103 -9.12 -14.52 -48.90
N GLY A 104 -10.44 -14.47 -49.16
CA GLY A 104 -11.28 -13.59 -49.98
C GLY A 104 -12.79 -13.98 -49.86
N SER A 105 -13.67 -13.33 -50.64
CA SER A 105 -15.10 -13.68 -50.90
C SER A 105 -16.23 -13.33 -49.90
N ALA A 106 -16.70 -12.07 -50.00
CA ALA A 106 -18.05 -11.66 -50.45
C ALA A 106 -19.39 -12.05 -49.74
N ALA A 107 -20.24 -11.00 -49.66
CA ALA A 107 -21.71 -10.94 -49.80
C ALA A 107 -22.65 -11.06 -48.56
N GLY A 108 -23.57 -10.09 -48.43
CA GLY A 108 -24.74 -10.12 -47.52
C GLY A 108 -25.15 -8.74 -46.98
N VAL A 109 -26.19 -8.11 -47.56
CA VAL A 109 -26.70 -6.76 -47.18
C VAL A 109 -28.17 -6.82 -46.75
N ALA A 110 -28.52 -6.22 -45.60
CA ALA A 110 -29.82 -5.60 -45.26
C ALA A 110 -29.69 -4.95 -43.86
N GLN A 111 -29.71 -3.62 -43.68
CA GLN A 111 -30.88 -2.71 -43.61
C GLN A 111 -31.87 -2.96 -42.45
N ALA A 112 -31.99 -1.95 -41.58
CA ALA A 112 -33.05 -1.78 -40.59
C ALA A 112 -34.30 -1.14 -41.22
N PRO A 113 -35.43 -1.10 -40.48
CA PRO A 113 -35.96 0.22 -40.14
C PRO A 113 -36.49 0.35 -38.70
N ALA A 114 -36.78 1.58 -38.29
CA ALA A 114 -37.44 1.93 -37.04
C ALA A 114 -38.82 2.56 -37.30
N ALA A 115 -39.79 2.29 -36.43
CA ALA A 115 -41.00 3.11 -36.24
C ALA A 115 -41.67 2.81 -34.88
N ALA A 116 -42.22 3.84 -34.25
CA ALA A 116 -43.18 3.80 -33.14
C ALA A 116 -44.45 4.56 -33.60
N PRO A 117 -45.49 4.84 -32.77
CA PRO A 117 -45.83 4.34 -31.43
C PRO A 117 -47.30 3.82 -31.33
N SER A 118 -47.73 3.28 -30.18
CA SER A 118 -49.16 3.28 -29.79
C SER A 118 -49.35 3.20 -28.26
N THR A 119 -50.55 3.60 -27.79
CA THR A 119 -50.86 3.98 -26.41
C THR A 119 -51.82 3.02 -25.70
N ASN A 120 -51.79 3.06 -24.36
CA ASN A 120 -52.86 2.75 -23.40
C ASN A 120 -53.48 1.33 -23.34
N GLY A 121 -53.65 0.83 -22.12
CA GLY A 121 -54.52 -0.32 -21.83
C GLY A 121 -54.14 -1.05 -20.54
N ALA A 122 -54.68 -0.60 -19.39
CA ALA A 122 -54.51 -1.32 -18.13
C ALA A 122 -55.56 -2.43 -17.97
N THR A 123 -55.16 -3.59 -17.45
CA THR A 123 -56.00 -4.42 -16.55
C THR A 123 -55.13 -5.44 -15.82
N ALA A 124 -55.46 -5.71 -14.56
CA ALA A 124 -54.73 -6.67 -13.73
C ALA A 124 -55.17 -8.13 -13.98
N SER A 125 -54.30 -9.08 -13.66
CA SER A 125 -54.69 -10.47 -13.43
C SER A 125 -53.83 -11.12 -12.34
N GLN A 126 -54.45 -12.09 -11.67
CA GLN A 126 -54.07 -12.59 -10.35
C GLN A 126 -52.92 -13.60 -10.39
N VAL A 127 -52.18 -13.71 -9.28
CA VAL A 127 -51.25 -14.82 -8.99
C VAL A 127 -51.85 -15.65 -7.85
N PRO A 128 -51.91 -16.99 -7.95
CA PRO A 128 -52.52 -17.84 -6.92
C PRO A 128 -51.58 -18.08 -5.71
N ALA A 129 -52.19 -18.42 -4.57
CA ALA A 129 -51.53 -18.59 -3.28
C ALA A 129 -50.81 -19.94 -3.11
N ALA A 130 -49.82 -19.96 -2.21
CA ALA A 130 -49.16 -21.15 -1.67
C ALA A 130 -49.71 -21.49 -0.26
N PRO A 131 -49.68 -22.76 0.19
CA PRO A 131 -50.40 -23.20 1.38
C PRO A 131 -49.68 -22.89 2.70
N ALA A 132 -50.46 -22.79 3.78
CA ALA A 132 -49.97 -22.53 5.13
C ALA A 132 -49.47 -23.79 5.85
N LEU A 133 -48.46 -23.62 6.71
CA LEU A 133 -48.13 -24.51 7.81
C LEU A 133 -48.18 -23.71 9.11
N ALA A 134 -48.82 -24.26 10.13
CA ALA A 134 -49.02 -23.64 11.43
C ALA A 134 -48.18 -24.32 12.52
N GLY A 135 -47.74 -23.57 13.53
CA GLY A 135 -47.24 -24.13 14.79
C GLY A 135 -45.92 -23.53 15.31
N ALA A 136 -46.01 -22.38 15.97
CA ALA A 136 -45.07 -21.95 17.03
C ALA A 136 -45.75 -20.88 17.91
N GLU A 137 -45.47 -20.88 19.21
CA GLU A 137 -46.19 -20.09 20.22
C GLU A 137 -45.84 -18.59 20.22
N ALA A 138 -46.76 -17.77 20.71
CA ALA A 138 -46.57 -16.33 20.84
C ALA A 138 -45.87 -15.95 22.17
N PRO A 139 -44.84 -15.09 22.15
CA PRO A 139 -44.27 -14.52 23.37
C PRO A 139 -45.20 -13.45 23.98
N PRO A 140 -45.14 -13.20 25.30
CA PRO A 140 -46.01 -12.25 25.97
C PRO A 140 -45.69 -10.80 25.58
N ALA A 141 -46.73 -9.95 25.58
CA ALA A 141 -46.61 -8.53 25.21
C ALA A 141 -45.77 -7.74 26.23
N ALA A 142 -44.62 -7.23 25.78
CA ALA A 142 -43.81 -6.28 26.54
C ALA A 142 -44.45 -4.88 26.49
N GLN A 143 -45.17 -4.51 27.55
CA GLN A 143 -45.55 -3.12 27.81
C GLN A 143 -44.42 -2.41 28.58
N GLY A 144 -44.10 -1.17 28.21
CA GLY A 144 -43.20 -0.30 28.99
C GLY A 144 -41.97 0.19 28.22
N THR A 145 -42.09 1.36 27.60
CA THR A 145 -40.93 2.13 27.12
C THR A 145 -40.24 2.81 28.31
N ASP A 146 -39.17 2.22 28.83
CA ASP A 146 -38.31 2.88 29.84
C ASP A 146 -37.39 3.90 29.16
N THR A 147 -37.89 5.13 29.02
CA THR A 147 -37.15 6.25 28.41
C THR A 147 -36.24 6.96 29.42
N ARG A 148 -35.41 6.20 30.15
CA ARG A 148 -34.33 6.79 30.96
C ARG A 148 -33.09 6.97 30.08
N PRO A 149 -32.44 8.15 30.11
CA PRO A 149 -31.20 8.35 29.37
C PRO A 149 -30.15 7.37 29.91
N VAL A 150 -29.53 6.61 29.01
CA VAL A 150 -28.37 5.79 29.36
C VAL A 150 -27.26 6.73 29.81
N ASP A 151 -26.84 6.61 31.06
CA ASP A 151 -25.77 7.44 31.59
C ASP A 151 -24.46 7.08 30.88
N ALA A 152 -24.09 7.91 29.90
CA ALA A 152 -22.88 7.76 29.11
C ALA A 152 -21.63 7.75 29.99
N ARG A 153 -21.68 8.36 31.19
CA ARG A 153 -20.60 8.31 32.16
C ARG A 153 -20.52 6.95 32.84
N ALA A 154 -21.63 6.35 33.25
CA ALA A 154 -21.64 5.00 33.81
C ALA A 154 -21.19 3.94 32.78
N LEU A 155 -21.54 4.11 31.50
CA LEU A 155 -21.05 3.27 30.42
C LEU A 155 -19.54 3.50 30.16
N ALA A 156 -19.08 4.75 30.16
CA ALA A 156 -17.65 5.07 30.02
C ALA A 156 -16.83 4.57 31.23
N GLU A 157 -17.34 4.66 32.46
CA GLU A 157 -16.69 4.13 33.67
C GLU A 157 -16.68 2.58 33.66
N ALA A 158 -17.72 1.92 33.11
CA ALA A 158 -17.75 0.46 32.92
C ALA A 158 -16.80 -0.04 31.80
N LEU A 159 -16.44 0.82 30.84
CA LEU A 159 -15.43 0.54 29.82
C LEU A 159 -14.01 0.84 30.34
N ALA A 160 -13.82 1.99 30.98
CA ALA A 160 -12.54 2.42 31.54
C ALA A 160 -12.04 1.53 32.69
N THR A 161 -12.93 0.88 33.44
CA THR A 161 -12.55 -0.05 34.53
C THR A 161 -12.15 -1.44 34.02
N LYS A 162 -12.41 -1.78 32.76
CA LYS A 162 -11.95 -3.04 32.13
C LYS A 162 -10.64 -2.90 31.36
N ASP A 163 -10.40 -1.76 30.70
CA ASP A 163 -9.28 -1.60 29.76
C ASP A 163 -7.90 -1.35 30.42
N ALA A 164 -7.81 -1.28 31.76
CA ALA A 164 -6.54 -1.13 32.49
C ALA A 164 -5.73 -2.43 32.66
N ALA A 165 -6.27 -3.58 32.24
CA ALA A 165 -5.59 -4.89 32.32
C ALA A 165 -5.07 -5.34 30.95
N THR A 166 -3.74 -5.28 30.79
CA THR A 166 -2.95 -5.68 29.60
C THR A 166 -3.34 -5.00 28.27
N LEU A 167 -2.53 -4.01 27.86
CA LEU A 167 -2.48 -3.55 26.47
C LEU A 167 -2.20 -4.73 25.53
N GLU A 168 -3.04 -4.91 24.51
CA GLU A 168 -2.88 -5.95 23.50
C GLU A 168 -1.52 -5.81 22.77
N PRO A 169 -0.77 -6.91 22.54
CA PRO A 169 0.51 -6.86 21.85
C PRO A 169 0.41 -6.15 20.49
N GLY A 170 1.22 -5.11 20.28
CA GLY A 170 1.22 -4.29 19.06
C GLY A 170 0.38 -3.00 19.13
N MET A 171 -0.41 -2.76 20.18
CA MET A 171 -1.05 -1.44 20.37
C MET A 171 -0.04 -0.30 20.51
N VAL A 172 1.15 -0.61 21.02
CA VAL A 172 2.31 0.30 21.11
C VAL A 172 3.40 -0.21 20.16
N PRO A 173 4.04 0.66 19.36
CA PRO A 173 5.20 0.30 18.54
C PRO A 173 6.34 -0.31 19.39
N PRO A 174 6.98 -1.41 18.94
CA PRO A 174 8.09 -2.04 19.67
C PRO A 174 9.37 -1.20 19.67
N MET A 175 9.40 -0.15 18.85
CA MET A 175 10.49 0.82 18.76
C MET A 175 9.91 2.19 18.32
N PRO A 176 10.60 3.32 18.60
CA PRO A 176 10.17 4.63 18.10
C PRO A 176 10.03 4.63 16.58
N VAL A 177 8.83 5.00 16.11
CA VAL A 177 8.54 5.03 14.67
C VAL A 177 9.24 6.24 14.03
N PRO A 178 10.05 6.05 12.96
CA PRO A 178 10.74 7.17 12.33
C PRO A 178 9.76 8.19 11.75
N SER A 179 10.00 9.48 11.98
CA SER A 179 9.19 10.53 11.36
C SER A 179 9.51 10.66 9.88
N ARG A 180 8.49 10.50 9.03
CA ARG A 180 8.58 10.55 7.57
C ARG A 180 9.06 11.91 7.07
N GLU A 181 8.64 12.99 7.72
CA GLU A 181 8.98 14.36 7.32
C GLU A 181 10.43 14.73 7.67
N LYS A 182 10.98 14.15 8.76
CA LYS A 182 12.30 14.53 9.30
C LYS A 182 13.40 13.54 8.95
N ALA A 183 13.09 12.24 8.88
CA ALA A 183 14.04 11.15 8.72
C ALA A 183 13.38 9.92 8.06
N PRO A 184 12.93 10.01 6.80
CA PRO A 184 12.23 8.92 6.13
C PRO A 184 13.08 7.65 6.08
N PRO A 185 12.57 6.49 6.55
CA PRO A 185 13.39 5.29 6.77
C PRO A 185 13.96 4.70 5.48
N PHE A 186 13.33 4.94 4.32
CA PHE A 186 13.87 4.54 3.03
C PHE A 186 15.27 5.12 2.75
N GLY A 187 15.60 6.30 3.29
CA GLY A 187 16.95 6.88 3.19
C GLY A 187 18.04 6.03 3.86
N LYS A 188 17.65 5.14 4.79
CA LYS A 188 18.51 4.20 5.51
C LYS A 188 18.28 2.74 5.09
N LEU A 189 17.63 2.49 3.95
CA LEU A 189 17.31 1.15 3.45
C LEU A 189 18.58 0.28 3.32
N GLN A 190 18.62 -0.80 4.12
CA GLN A 190 19.65 -1.84 4.08
C GLN A 190 19.12 -3.09 3.37
N GLY A 191 19.95 -3.71 2.53
CA GLY A 191 19.60 -4.98 1.89
C GLY A 191 19.48 -6.13 2.89
N LEU A 192 18.74 -7.18 2.53
CA LEU A 192 18.80 -8.46 3.22
C LEU A 192 20.11 -9.18 2.83
N PRO A 193 20.99 -9.57 3.78
CA PRO A 193 22.21 -10.29 3.45
C PRO A 193 21.90 -11.61 2.73
N ARG A 194 22.65 -11.93 1.67
CA ARG A 194 22.46 -13.16 0.88
C ARG A 194 22.45 -14.44 1.72
N ALA A 195 23.13 -14.48 2.86
CA ALA A 195 23.10 -15.63 3.77
C ALA A 195 21.72 -15.86 4.44
N GLN A 196 20.94 -14.78 4.63
CA GLN A 196 19.62 -14.79 5.26
C GLN A 196 18.47 -14.83 4.25
N ASP A 197 18.73 -14.44 3.00
CA ASP A 197 17.79 -14.46 1.89
C ASP A 197 17.68 -15.87 1.28
N LEU A 198 16.60 -16.60 1.61
CA LEU A 198 16.35 -17.96 1.11
C LEU A 198 16.09 -17.97 -0.40
N VAL A 199 15.34 -16.99 -0.92
CA VAL A 199 15.00 -16.88 -2.34
C VAL A 199 16.27 -16.67 -3.18
N ALA A 200 17.19 -15.83 -2.72
CA ALA A 200 18.47 -15.63 -3.40
C ALA A 200 19.43 -16.82 -3.27
N ARG A 201 19.36 -17.58 -2.18
CA ARG A 201 20.17 -18.81 -1.97
C ARG A 201 19.70 -19.99 -2.80
N ALA A 202 18.42 -20.04 -3.13
CA ALA A 202 17.83 -21.16 -3.84
C ALA A 202 18.39 -21.33 -5.26
N LYS A 203 18.36 -22.56 -5.75
CA LYS A 203 18.67 -22.95 -7.12
C LYS A 203 17.47 -23.63 -7.75
N LEU A 204 17.33 -23.49 -9.07
CA LEU A 204 16.31 -24.23 -9.81
C LEU A 204 16.73 -25.70 -9.94
N GLU A 205 15.92 -26.60 -9.40
CA GLU A 205 16.08 -28.05 -9.52
C GLU A 205 14.75 -28.62 -10.03
N GLY A 206 14.77 -29.14 -11.26
CA GLY A 206 13.54 -29.45 -11.99
C GLY A 206 12.67 -28.20 -12.19
N ASN A 207 11.48 -28.20 -11.61
CA ASN A 207 10.52 -27.08 -11.63
C ASN A 207 10.38 -26.36 -10.27
N LYS A 208 11.26 -26.63 -9.29
CA LYS A 208 11.21 -26.06 -7.93
C LYS A 208 12.46 -25.24 -7.62
N LEU A 209 12.31 -24.25 -6.74
CA LEU A 209 13.45 -23.58 -6.11
C LEU A 209 13.85 -24.35 -4.84
N VAL A 210 15.11 -24.74 -4.74
CA VAL A 210 15.66 -25.53 -3.62
C VAL A 210 16.84 -24.81 -2.99
N VAL A 211 16.78 -24.60 -1.68
CA VAL A 211 17.92 -24.13 -0.86
C VAL A 211 18.63 -25.36 -0.32
N LYS A 212 19.86 -25.60 -0.78
CA LYS A 212 20.65 -26.74 -0.29
C LYS A 212 20.93 -26.64 1.21
N GLY A 213 20.74 -27.77 1.90
CA GLY A 213 21.07 -27.94 3.31
C GLY A 213 22.58 -27.93 3.56
N GLY A 214 22.97 -27.75 4.83
CA GLY A 214 24.32 -28.05 5.28
C GLY A 214 24.55 -29.57 5.40
N LYS A 215 25.74 -30.00 5.79
CA LYS A 215 26.12 -31.44 5.93
C LYS A 215 25.18 -32.29 6.81
N SER A 216 24.34 -31.66 7.62
CA SER A 216 23.44 -32.32 8.59
C SER A 216 22.00 -31.76 8.56
N ALA A 217 21.63 -31.02 7.51
CA ALA A 217 20.28 -30.45 7.37
C ALA A 217 19.68 -30.87 6.02
N PRO A 218 18.36 -31.13 5.92
CA PRO A 218 17.71 -31.43 4.65
C PRO A 218 17.72 -30.22 3.72
N ASP A 219 17.53 -30.49 2.43
CA ASP A 219 17.29 -29.47 1.42
C ASP A 219 15.89 -28.87 1.61
N GLN A 220 15.78 -27.54 1.54
CA GLN A 220 14.52 -26.84 1.69
C GLN A 220 13.95 -26.47 0.32
N VAL A 221 12.83 -27.08 -0.05
CA VAL A 221 12.07 -26.68 -1.24
C VAL A 221 11.27 -25.43 -0.91
N LEU A 222 11.29 -24.41 -1.76
CA LEU A 222 10.51 -23.19 -1.57
C LEU A 222 9.14 -23.29 -2.26
N THR A 223 8.15 -22.62 -1.69
CA THR A 223 6.78 -22.49 -2.25
C THR A 223 6.70 -21.64 -3.51
N ILE A 224 7.78 -20.90 -3.83
CA ILE A 224 7.90 -19.97 -4.95
C ILE A 224 7.78 -20.71 -6.30
N ASP A 225 6.88 -20.26 -7.17
CA ASP A 225 6.85 -20.66 -8.59
C ASP A 225 8.02 -19.95 -9.33
N PRO A 226 9.01 -20.68 -9.87
CA PRO A 226 10.18 -20.07 -10.49
C PRO A 226 9.85 -19.20 -11.72
N GLY A 227 8.79 -19.56 -12.45
CA GLY A 227 8.39 -18.87 -13.66
C GLY A 227 7.63 -17.58 -13.38
N LEU A 228 6.74 -17.56 -12.37
CA LEU A 228 6.05 -16.36 -11.89
C LEU A 228 7.06 -15.36 -11.32
N GLN A 229 7.96 -15.85 -10.47
CA GLN A 229 9.09 -15.09 -9.93
C GLN A 229 9.91 -14.43 -11.05
N ALA A 230 10.29 -15.21 -12.08
CA ALA A 230 11.05 -14.72 -13.22
C ALA A 230 10.26 -13.71 -14.07
N SER A 231 8.99 -13.98 -14.40
CA SER A 231 8.15 -13.08 -15.20
C SER A 231 7.94 -11.71 -14.53
N LEU A 232 7.66 -11.68 -13.23
CA LEU A 232 7.48 -10.43 -12.48
C LEU A 232 8.79 -9.64 -12.34
N THR A 233 9.89 -10.34 -12.07
CA THR A 233 11.24 -9.74 -12.07
C THR A 233 11.56 -9.14 -13.45
N LYS A 234 11.22 -9.85 -14.53
CA LYS A 234 11.48 -9.42 -15.91
C LYS A 234 10.65 -8.19 -16.32
N ILE A 235 9.40 -8.06 -15.86
CA ILE A 235 8.60 -6.84 -16.04
C ILE A 235 9.32 -5.64 -15.41
N MET A 236 9.75 -5.76 -14.15
CA MET A 236 10.43 -4.68 -13.45
C MET A 236 11.76 -4.28 -14.11
N GLN A 237 12.55 -5.26 -14.56
CA GLN A 237 13.78 -5.03 -15.34
C GLN A 237 13.50 -4.31 -16.67
N ASN A 238 12.50 -4.77 -17.44
CA ASN A 238 12.18 -4.18 -18.75
C ASN A 238 11.76 -2.70 -18.64
N TYR A 239 11.10 -2.33 -17.54
CA TYR A 239 10.73 -0.93 -17.25
C TYR A 239 11.84 -0.13 -16.53
N GLN A 240 12.96 -0.75 -16.15
CA GLN A 240 14.08 -0.13 -15.42
C GLN A 240 13.59 0.58 -14.14
N VAL A 241 12.77 -0.11 -13.33
CA VAL A 241 12.19 0.51 -12.14
C VAL A 241 13.29 0.79 -11.09
N PRO A 242 13.38 2.00 -10.51
CA PRO A 242 14.46 2.33 -9.58
C PRO A 242 14.51 1.38 -8.39
N TYR A 243 13.34 1.07 -7.82
CA TYR A 243 13.12 -0.02 -6.87
C TYR A 243 11.71 -0.58 -7.10
N GLY A 244 11.55 -1.90 -7.04
CA GLY A 244 10.26 -2.55 -7.15
C GLY A 244 10.23 -3.92 -6.46
N ALA A 245 9.06 -4.27 -5.95
CA ALA A 245 8.77 -5.58 -5.38
C ALA A 245 7.34 -6.01 -5.71
N ALA A 246 7.14 -7.29 -6.00
CA ALA A 246 5.84 -7.94 -6.13
C ALA A 246 5.83 -9.23 -5.31
N VAL A 247 4.97 -9.28 -4.30
CA VAL A 247 4.68 -10.49 -3.52
C VAL A 247 3.36 -11.07 -3.99
N VAL A 248 3.32 -12.39 -4.13
CA VAL A 248 2.13 -13.17 -4.51
C VAL A 248 1.93 -14.29 -3.50
N LEU A 249 0.71 -14.44 -2.98
CA LEU A 249 0.31 -15.43 -1.99
C LEU A 249 -0.88 -16.25 -2.49
N GLU A 250 -0.95 -17.51 -2.07
CA GLU A 250 -2.21 -18.27 -2.02
C GLU A 250 -2.96 -17.90 -0.71
N PRO A 251 -4.15 -17.28 -0.76
CA PRO A 251 -4.78 -16.71 0.43
C PRO A 251 -5.18 -17.71 1.52
N SER A 252 -5.57 -18.92 1.12
CA SER A 252 -6.09 -19.95 2.02
C SER A 252 -5.01 -20.69 2.82
N THR A 253 -3.75 -20.63 2.38
CA THR A 253 -2.65 -21.43 2.92
C THR A 253 -1.44 -20.60 3.37
N GLY A 254 -1.44 -19.29 3.08
CA GLY A 254 -0.31 -18.39 3.32
C GLY A 254 0.90 -18.65 2.41
N ARG A 255 0.83 -19.61 1.47
CA ARG A 255 1.98 -20.00 0.64
C ARG A 255 2.45 -18.85 -0.23
N VAL A 256 3.74 -18.52 -0.14
CA VAL A 256 4.37 -17.45 -0.90
C VAL A 256 4.78 -17.96 -2.26
N LEU A 257 4.04 -17.57 -3.30
CA LEU A 257 4.21 -18.06 -4.67
C LEU A 257 5.19 -17.20 -5.48
N ALA A 258 5.38 -15.94 -5.10
CA ALA A 258 6.47 -15.10 -5.59
C ALA A 258 6.86 -14.03 -4.56
N MET A 259 8.14 -13.65 -4.58
CA MET A 259 8.74 -12.49 -3.92
C MET A 259 9.68 -11.84 -4.94
N ALA A 260 9.13 -11.41 -6.07
CA ALA A 260 9.90 -10.83 -7.15
C ALA A 260 10.38 -9.43 -6.74
N GLU A 261 11.65 -9.12 -6.99
CA GLU A 261 12.23 -7.81 -6.65
C GLU A 261 13.28 -7.39 -7.68
N HIS A 262 13.43 -6.08 -7.85
CA HIS A 262 14.44 -5.49 -8.73
C HIS A 262 14.74 -4.05 -8.30
N SER A 263 15.98 -3.61 -8.50
CA SER A 263 16.37 -2.22 -8.37
C SER A 263 17.36 -1.88 -9.48
N GLU A 264 16.99 -0.95 -10.36
CA GLU A 264 17.92 -0.32 -11.30
C GLU A 264 18.90 0.62 -10.56
N ALA A 265 18.43 1.26 -9.48
CA ALA A 265 19.22 2.25 -8.74
C ALA A 265 20.28 1.65 -7.81
N LYS A 266 20.09 0.41 -7.34
CA LYS A 266 21.03 -0.37 -6.50
C LYS A 266 20.93 -1.87 -6.84
N PRO A 267 21.56 -2.36 -7.93
CA PRO A 267 21.39 -3.73 -8.41
C PRO A 267 21.78 -4.85 -7.44
N GLU A 268 22.60 -4.53 -6.43
CA GLU A 268 23.03 -5.44 -5.35
C GLU A 268 22.00 -5.58 -4.21
N LEU A 269 21.01 -4.68 -4.15
CA LEU A 269 20.05 -4.58 -3.07
C LEU A 269 19.04 -5.73 -3.10
N ARG A 270 18.73 -6.26 -1.91
CA ARG A 270 17.88 -7.46 -1.71
C ARG A 270 16.88 -7.26 -0.58
N GLY A 271 15.82 -8.06 -0.59
CA GLY A 271 14.80 -8.07 0.46
C GLY A 271 13.84 -6.87 0.38
N LEU A 272 13.71 -6.22 -0.78
CA LEU A 272 12.71 -5.19 -1.01
C LEU A 272 11.29 -5.67 -0.66
N ALA A 273 11.03 -6.98 -0.87
CA ALA A 273 9.77 -7.63 -0.52
C ALA A 273 9.50 -7.75 1.01
N VAL A 274 10.53 -7.69 1.86
CA VAL A 274 10.44 -7.90 3.32
C VAL A 274 10.81 -6.68 4.17
N ARG A 275 11.37 -5.62 3.58
CA ARG A 275 11.70 -4.39 4.30
C ARG A 275 10.46 -3.53 4.56
N ALA A 276 10.30 -3.01 5.77
CA ALA A 276 9.15 -2.21 6.19
C ALA A 276 9.50 -0.71 6.30
N VAL A 277 10.14 -0.19 5.26
CA VAL A 277 10.61 1.22 5.19
C VAL A 277 9.74 2.11 4.29
N TYR A 278 8.71 1.54 3.69
CA TYR A 278 7.89 2.20 2.67
C TYR A 278 6.61 2.73 3.31
N PRO A 279 6.25 4.02 3.13
CA PRO A 279 5.01 4.55 3.68
C PRO A 279 3.79 3.76 3.18
N ALA A 280 2.95 3.29 4.10
CA ALA A 280 1.75 2.53 3.77
C ALA A 280 0.75 3.34 2.92
N ALA A 281 0.79 4.67 3.05
CA ALA A 281 -0.10 5.58 2.34
C ALA A 281 -1.58 5.16 2.47
N SER A 282 -2.38 5.35 1.42
CA SER A 282 -3.77 4.87 1.39
C SER A 282 -3.96 3.34 1.38
N ILE A 283 -2.92 2.51 1.54
CA ILE A 283 -3.10 1.08 1.88
C ILE A 283 -3.55 0.94 3.33
N PHE A 284 -3.12 1.83 4.23
CA PHE A 284 -3.55 1.81 5.64
C PHE A 284 -5.08 2.00 5.80
N LYS A 285 -5.78 2.52 4.78
CA LYS A 285 -7.24 2.54 4.73
C LYS A 285 -7.89 1.16 4.77
N ILE A 286 -7.18 0.08 4.47
CA ILE A 286 -7.65 -1.29 4.71
C ILE A 286 -7.84 -1.49 6.23
N VAL A 287 -6.88 -1.03 7.04
CA VAL A 287 -6.95 -1.05 8.52
C VAL A 287 -8.06 -0.11 9.00
N THR A 288 -8.08 1.15 8.58
CA THR A 288 -9.11 2.13 8.97
C THR A 288 -10.51 1.68 8.57
N GLY A 289 -10.69 1.18 7.35
CA GLY A 289 -11.97 0.68 6.86
C GLY A 289 -12.44 -0.56 7.62
N SER A 290 -11.52 -1.45 8.00
CA SER A 290 -11.84 -2.57 8.90
C SER A 290 -12.31 -2.07 10.27
N ALA A 291 -11.65 -1.07 10.85
CA ALA A 291 -12.07 -0.47 12.12
C ALA A 291 -13.44 0.20 12.04
N LEU A 292 -13.72 0.94 10.95
CA LEU A 292 -15.03 1.55 10.71
C LEU A 292 -16.14 0.50 10.60
N MET A 293 -15.90 -0.59 9.87
CA MET A 293 -16.86 -1.70 9.74
C MET A 293 -17.16 -2.38 11.09
N GLU A 294 -16.15 -2.65 11.91
CA GLU A 294 -16.33 -3.26 13.24
C GLU A 294 -16.98 -2.28 14.25
N ALA A 295 -16.83 -0.97 14.02
CA ALA A 295 -17.57 0.09 14.73
C ALA A 295 -19.01 0.29 14.18
N GLY A 296 -19.47 -0.54 13.24
CA GLY A 296 -20.83 -0.52 12.70
C GLY A 296 -21.06 0.46 11.53
N VAL A 297 -20.03 1.13 11.01
CA VAL A 297 -20.14 2.02 9.85
C VAL A 297 -20.20 1.17 8.58
N SER A 298 -21.36 1.16 7.91
CA SER A 298 -21.57 0.33 6.71
C SER A 298 -20.87 0.89 5.46
N PRO A 299 -20.62 0.06 4.42
CA PRO A 299 -20.03 0.51 3.15
C PRO A 299 -20.87 1.56 2.41
N GLU A 300 -22.19 1.62 2.65
CA GLU A 300 -23.13 2.61 2.14
C GLU A 300 -23.06 3.95 2.86
N THR A 301 -22.60 3.98 4.11
CA THR A 301 -22.63 5.19 4.96
C THR A 301 -21.99 6.35 4.20
N GLU A 302 -22.77 7.41 3.97
CA GLU A 302 -22.32 8.57 3.22
C GLU A 302 -21.73 9.64 4.14
N GLU A 303 -20.72 10.31 3.62
CA GLU A 303 -20.12 11.48 4.22
C GLU A 303 -19.89 12.52 3.12
N CYS A 304 -20.09 13.79 3.46
CA CYS A 304 -20.01 14.90 2.53
C CYS A 304 -18.73 15.73 2.78
N PHE A 305 -18.25 16.42 1.74
CA PHE A 305 -16.99 17.17 1.83
C PHE A 305 -16.91 18.32 0.82
N HIS A 306 -16.08 19.30 1.16
CA HIS A 306 -15.63 20.39 0.30
C HIS A 306 -14.10 20.42 0.16
N GLY A 307 -13.57 21.35 -0.65
CA GLY A 307 -12.13 21.53 -0.85
C GLY A 307 -11.43 20.43 -1.66
N GLY A 308 -12.15 19.38 -2.07
CA GLY A 308 -11.66 18.29 -2.90
C GLY A 308 -11.05 17.12 -2.11
N LYS A 309 -11.20 15.91 -2.66
CA LYS A 309 -11.04 14.65 -1.91
C LYS A 309 -9.63 14.27 -1.42
N ARG A 310 -8.56 15.00 -1.79
CA ARG A 310 -7.16 14.57 -1.58
C ARG A 310 -6.39 15.35 -0.51
N ARG A 311 -6.62 16.65 -0.44
CA ARG A 311 -5.97 17.51 0.56
C ARG A 311 -6.72 17.37 1.89
N LEU A 312 -5.98 17.53 2.98
CA LEU A 312 -6.50 17.55 4.33
C LEU A 312 -5.95 18.79 5.04
N ASN A 313 -6.81 19.40 5.84
CA ASN A 313 -6.48 20.31 6.92
C ASN A 313 -7.60 20.18 7.97
N GLU A 314 -7.37 20.67 9.18
CA GLU A 314 -8.27 20.50 10.33
C GLU A 314 -9.71 20.97 10.07
N ARG A 315 -9.89 22.10 9.37
CA ARG A 315 -11.22 22.65 9.02
C ARG A 315 -12.01 21.78 8.02
N GLN A 316 -11.39 20.77 7.42
CA GLN A 316 -12.09 19.80 6.55
C GLN A 316 -12.65 18.60 7.34
N LEU A 317 -12.45 18.55 8.67
CA LEU A 317 -13.09 17.56 9.54
C LEU A 317 -14.51 17.98 9.97
N GLU A 318 -14.76 19.28 10.01
CA GLU A 318 -16.05 19.87 10.37
C GLU A 318 -17.10 19.68 9.26
N ASP A 319 -18.34 19.40 9.64
CA ASP A 319 -19.49 19.44 8.74
C ASP A 319 -19.89 20.91 8.49
N THR A 320 -19.99 21.31 7.22
CA THR A 320 -20.35 22.68 6.86
C THR A 320 -21.30 22.73 5.66
N GLU A 321 -22.05 23.82 5.52
CA GLU A 321 -22.91 24.09 4.35
C GLU A 321 -22.16 24.06 2.99
N ARG A 322 -20.82 24.06 3.01
CA ARG A 322 -19.98 23.97 1.81
C ARG A 322 -19.84 22.54 1.29
N ASP A 323 -20.19 21.53 2.08
CA ASP A 323 -20.01 20.11 1.78
C ASP A 323 -20.99 19.60 0.69
N GLY A 324 -20.84 20.11 -0.53
CA GLY A 324 -21.72 19.81 -1.67
C GLY A 324 -21.39 18.54 -2.46
N ALA A 325 -20.40 17.74 -2.04
CA ALA A 325 -20.07 16.45 -2.66
C ALA A 325 -20.04 15.35 -1.61
N CYS A 326 -20.84 14.30 -1.79
CA CYS A 326 -20.92 13.17 -0.87
C CYS A 326 -20.43 11.88 -1.53
N TYR A 327 -19.75 11.02 -0.77
CA TYR A 327 -19.42 9.66 -1.16
C TYR A 327 -19.75 8.70 -0.01
N SER A 328 -20.31 7.54 -0.36
CA SER A 328 -20.31 6.38 0.55
C SER A 328 -18.89 5.94 0.92
N LEU A 329 -18.72 5.29 2.07
CA LEU A 329 -17.44 4.75 2.53
C LEU A 329 -16.79 3.81 1.48
N ALA A 330 -17.58 2.99 0.79
CA ALA A 330 -17.10 2.16 -0.32
C ALA A 330 -16.56 2.99 -1.49
N LEU A 331 -17.32 3.99 -1.95
CA LEU A 331 -16.88 4.86 -3.04
C LEU A 331 -15.67 5.71 -2.63
N ALA A 332 -15.58 6.11 -1.36
CA ALA A 332 -14.43 6.78 -0.78
C ALA A 332 -13.18 5.89 -0.73
N MET A 333 -13.31 4.59 -0.44
CA MET A 333 -12.22 3.62 -0.50
C MET A 333 -11.68 3.52 -1.94
N GLY A 334 -12.58 3.28 -2.90
CA GLY A 334 -12.22 3.09 -4.31
C GLY A 334 -11.67 4.34 -4.98
N LYS A 335 -12.28 5.51 -4.72
CA LYS A 335 -11.76 6.81 -5.18
C LYS A 335 -10.59 7.32 -4.34
N SER A 336 -10.20 6.61 -3.28
CA SER A 336 -9.20 6.97 -2.27
C SER A 336 -9.37 8.39 -1.74
N ALA A 337 -10.59 8.76 -1.34
CA ALA A 337 -10.89 10.04 -0.71
C ALA A 337 -10.28 10.11 0.69
N ASN A 338 -9.43 11.10 0.95
CA ASN A 338 -8.74 11.29 2.22
C ASN A 338 -9.66 11.98 3.23
N VAL A 339 -10.37 13.04 2.80
CA VAL A 339 -11.33 13.79 3.63
C VAL A 339 -12.43 12.91 4.22
N ILE A 340 -13.04 12.02 3.42
CA ILE A 340 -14.06 11.08 3.93
C ILE A 340 -13.48 10.17 5.01
N PHE A 341 -12.32 9.55 4.77
CA PHE A 341 -11.68 8.68 5.75
C PHE A 341 -11.27 9.45 7.01
N ALA A 342 -10.83 10.70 6.89
CA ALA A 342 -10.48 11.55 8.02
C ALA A 342 -11.72 11.91 8.86
N LYS A 343 -12.80 12.39 8.21
CA LYS A 343 -14.10 12.70 8.86
C LYS A 343 -14.66 11.47 9.55
N MET A 344 -14.76 10.33 8.86
CA MET A 344 -15.29 9.09 9.44
C MET A 344 -14.40 8.54 10.58
N THR A 345 -13.07 8.63 10.47
CA THR A 345 -12.18 8.31 11.60
C THR A 345 -12.49 9.19 12.80
N SER A 346 -12.57 10.52 12.59
CA SER A 346 -12.84 11.49 13.66
C SER A 346 -14.23 11.35 14.29
N LYS A 347 -15.22 10.84 13.56
CA LYS A 347 -16.62 10.68 14.02
C LYS A 347 -16.90 9.33 14.68
N HIS A 348 -16.17 8.28 14.31
CA HIS A 348 -16.52 6.90 14.67
C HIS A 348 -15.42 6.08 15.34
N LEU A 349 -14.16 6.54 15.36
CA LEU A 349 -13.04 5.79 15.93
C LEU A 349 -12.31 6.56 17.03
N SER A 350 -12.03 5.89 18.14
CA SER A 350 -10.98 6.31 19.07
C SER A 350 -9.60 5.84 18.57
N ALA A 351 -8.52 6.45 19.08
CA ALA A 351 -7.18 5.94 18.81
C ALA A 351 -7.01 4.48 19.22
N ASP A 352 -7.55 4.06 20.36
CA ASP A 352 -7.47 2.67 20.81
C ASP A 352 -8.21 1.69 19.89
N ALA A 353 -9.33 2.10 19.28
CA ALA A 353 -10.01 1.28 18.27
C ALA A 353 -9.10 1.07 17.03
N LEU A 354 -8.45 2.14 16.55
CA LEU A 354 -7.54 2.07 15.41
C LEU A 354 -6.22 1.34 15.73
N LYS A 355 -5.65 1.53 16.93
CA LYS A 355 -4.48 0.83 17.47
C LYS A 355 -4.75 -0.67 17.60
N ARG A 356 -5.88 -1.07 18.21
CA ARG A 356 -6.31 -2.47 18.31
C ARG A 356 -6.50 -3.08 16.93
N MET A 357 -7.10 -2.36 15.97
CA MET A 357 -7.23 -2.85 14.60
C MET A 357 -5.87 -3.06 13.93
N ALA A 358 -4.95 -2.10 14.05
CA ALA A 358 -3.61 -2.20 13.48
C ALA A 358 -2.83 -3.38 14.08
N ALA A 359 -2.89 -3.57 15.40
CA ALA A 359 -2.26 -4.69 16.12
C ALA A 359 -2.87 -6.05 15.77
N ARG A 360 -4.19 -6.12 15.62
CA ARG A 360 -4.93 -7.32 15.17
C ARG A 360 -4.49 -7.72 13.76
N LEU A 361 -4.34 -6.73 12.87
CA LEU A 361 -3.76 -6.84 11.53
C LEU A 361 -2.23 -6.70 11.49
N ARG A 362 -1.53 -7.14 12.56
CA ARG A 362 -0.07 -7.34 12.66
C ARG A 362 0.86 -6.14 12.41
N PHE A 363 0.37 -4.91 12.45
CA PHE A 363 1.26 -3.76 12.67
C PHE A 363 1.86 -3.81 14.09
N ASN A 364 3.07 -3.29 14.24
CA ASN A 364 3.85 -3.28 15.48
C ASN A 364 4.11 -4.67 16.09
N ARG A 365 3.93 -5.75 15.31
CA ARG A 365 4.15 -7.14 15.71
C ARG A 365 5.05 -7.85 14.71
N GLU A 366 5.76 -8.85 15.19
CA GLU A 366 6.43 -9.81 14.32
C GLU A 366 5.39 -10.67 13.59
N ILE A 367 5.68 -10.99 12.34
CA ILE A 367 4.95 -11.97 11.53
C ILE A 367 5.91 -13.15 11.36
N PRO A 368 5.57 -14.37 11.82
CA PRO A 368 6.43 -15.55 11.66
C PRO A 368 6.79 -15.78 10.19
N PHE A 369 8.09 -15.90 9.89
CA PHE A 369 8.56 -16.12 8.53
C PHE A 369 9.90 -16.85 8.48
N ALA A 370 10.13 -17.63 7.41
CA ALA A 370 11.33 -18.48 7.28
C ALA A 370 12.65 -17.70 7.04
N GLN A 371 12.57 -16.39 6.83
CA GLN A 371 13.70 -15.47 6.69
C GLN A 371 13.36 -14.13 7.38
N PRO A 372 14.36 -13.28 7.69
CA PRO A 372 14.10 -12.01 8.37
C PRO A 372 13.08 -11.13 7.63
N LEU A 373 12.10 -10.65 8.39
CA LEU A 373 11.01 -9.80 7.96
C LEU A 373 10.95 -8.61 8.92
N ASP A 374 10.98 -7.38 8.39
CA ASP A 374 10.88 -6.19 9.23
C ASP A 374 9.45 -6.08 9.79
N VAL A 375 9.34 -5.74 11.09
CA VAL A 375 8.07 -5.33 11.70
C VAL A 375 7.54 -4.09 10.98
N SER A 376 6.32 -4.15 10.46
CA SER A 376 5.64 -2.97 9.92
C SER A 376 5.16 -2.08 11.04
N LEU A 377 5.63 -0.84 11.08
CA LEU A 377 5.38 0.10 12.18
C LEU A 377 4.19 1.02 11.87
N ALA A 378 3.35 1.28 12.87
CA ALA A 378 2.28 2.26 12.80
C ALA A 378 2.26 3.12 14.07
N TYR A 379 2.57 4.42 13.93
CA TYR A 379 2.30 5.41 14.97
C TYR A 379 0.90 6.01 14.76
N ILE A 380 0.03 5.80 15.75
CA ILE A 380 -1.36 6.27 15.75
C ILE A 380 -1.50 7.28 16.89
N PRO A 381 -1.66 8.58 16.59
CA PRO A 381 -1.89 9.64 17.59
C PRO A 381 -3.16 9.39 18.40
N GLU A 382 -3.23 9.97 19.61
CA GLU A 382 -4.35 9.76 20.53
C GLU A 382 -5.68 10.38 20.07
N ASP A 383 -5.64 11.54 19.42
CA ASP A 383 -6.85 12.28 19.04
C ASP A 383 -6.65 13.27 17.87
N GLY A 384 -7.70 14.06 17.63
CA GLY A 384 -7.69 15.26 16.80
C GLY A 384 -7.37 15.04 15.32
N PHE A 385 -6.89 16.11 14.67
CA PHE A 385 -6.51 16.07 13.26
C PHE A 385 -5.40 15.04 12.97
N ALA A 386 -4.51 14.78 13.92
CA ALA A 386 -3.42 13.83 13.75
C ALA A 386 -3.93 12.39 13.61
N LEU A 387 -4.85 11.95 14.48
CA LEU A 387 -5.54 10.66 14.37
C LEU A 387 -6.31 10.54 13.05
N ALA A 388 -7.11 11.56 12.70
CA ALA A 388 -7.89 11.58 11.47
C ALA A 388 -7.00 11.51 10.20
N ASN A 389 -5.86 12.20 10.21
CA ASN A 389 -4.86 12.19 9.14
C ASN A 389 -4.19 10.81 9.00
N THR A 390 -3.87 10.13 10.12
CA THR A 390 -3.41 8.74 10.09
C THR A 390 -4.48 7.78 9.57
N GLY A 391 -5.75 7.93 10.00
CA GLY A 391 -6.88 7.16 9.47
C GLY A 391 -7.07 7.32 7.94
N ALA A 392 -6.75 8.50 7.41
CA ALA A 392 -6.74 8.77 5.97
C ALA A 392 -5.51 8.20 5.22
N GLY A 393 -4.58 7.53 5.90
CA GLY A 393 -3.37 6.93 5.32
C GLY A 393 -2.23 7.93 5.11
N PHE A 394 -2.14 8.96 5.95
CA PHE A 394 -0.93 9.76 6.13
C PHE A 394 -0.27 9.44 7.49
N GLY A 395 0.68 10.26 7.93
CA GLY A 395 1.43 10.03 9.16
C GLY A 395 2.53 8.98 9.02
N ASP A 396 3.07 8.55 10.15
CA ASP A 396 4.23 7.68 10.27
C ASP A 396 3.79 6.22 10.37
N VAL A 397 3.41 5.66 9.21
CA VAL A 397 3.02 4.25 9.05
C VAL A 397 3.78 3.62 7.88
N TYR A 398 4.50 2.54 8.16
CA TYR A 398 5.36 1.85 7.20
C TYR A 398 5.00 0.37 7.07
N LEU A 399 5.11 -0.15 5.85
CA LEU A 399 4.59 -1.45 5.45
C LEU A 399 5.60 -2.20 4.56
N SER A 400 5.86 -3.48 4.84
CA SER A 400 6.60 -4.33 3.90
C SER A 400 5.66 -4.89 2.82
N PRO A 401 6.13 -5.13 1.58
CA PRO A 401 5.30 -5.73 0.53
C PRO A 401 4.70 -7.08 0.91
N LEU A 402 5.43 -7.93 1.65
CA LEU A 402 4.90 -9.20 2.16
C LEU A 402 3.70 -8.98 3.10
N HIS A 403 3.81 -8.05 4.05
CA HIS A 403 2.68 -7.69 4.91
C HIS A 403 1.53 -7.05 4.10
N GLY A 404 1.85 -6.21 3.11
CA GLY A 404 0.85 -5.73 2.15
C GLY A 404 0.06 -6.86 1.49
N ALA A 405 0.73 -7.94 1.07
CA ALA A 405 0.08 -9.08 0.45
C ALA A 405 -0.78 -9.87 1.46
N LEU A 406 -0.34 -9.96 2.73
CA LEU A 406 -1.11 -10.58 3.81
C LEU A 406 -2.40 -9.81 4.14
N LEU A 407 -2.40 -8.47 4.06
CA LEU A 407 -3.63 -7.68 4.18
C LEU A 407 -4.64 -7.99 3.05
N ALA A 408 -4.17 -8.26 1.83
CA ALA A 408 -5.04 -8.73 0.74
C ALA A 408 -5.48 -10.19 0.94
N ALA A 409 -4.60 -11.07 1.44
CA ALA A 409 -4.92 -12.47 1.73
C ALA A 409 -5.99 -12.59 2.83
N MET A 410 -5.91 -11.76 3.86
CA MET A 410 -6.91 -11.68 4.94
C MET A 410 -8.29 -11.26 4.40
N ALA A 411 -8.35 -10.23 3.54
CA ALA A 411 -9.61 -9.81 2.91
C ALA A 411 -10.17 -10.89 1.96
N ALA A 412 -9.29 -11.59 1.24
CA ALA A 412 -9.62 -12.72 0.38
C ALA A 412 -10.12 -13.94 1.16
N ASN A 413 -9.58 -14.20 2.35
CA ASN A 413 -9.95 -15.33 3.22
C ASN A 413 -11.02 -14.92 4.24
N GLU A 414 -11.98 -14.08 3.84
CA GLU A 414 -13.17 -13.71 4.62
C GLU A 414 -12.86 -13.14 6.03
N GLY A 415 -11.75 -12.41 6.16
CA GLY A 415 -11.34 -11.84 7.44
C GLY A 415 -10.45 -12.74 8.28
N ARG A 416 -9.98 -13.88 7.74
CA ARG A 416 -9.07 -14.80 8.44
C ARG A 416 -7.62 -14.55 8.00
N TRP A 417 -6.75 -14.30 8.97
CA TRP A 417 -5.31 -14.18 8.78
C TRP A 417 -4.67 -15.57 8.67
N VAL A 418 -3.70 -15.73 7.77
CA VAL A 418 -2.90 -16.95 7.62
C VAL A 418 -1.44 -16.51 7.53
N ASP A 419 -0.58 -17.06 8.39
CA ASP A 419 0.83 -16.68 8.41
C ASP A 419 1.57 -17.17 7.14
N PRO A 420 2.57 -16.41 6.64
CA PRO A 420 3.20 -16.67 5.35
C PRO A 420 4.14 -17.89 5.36
N VAL A 421 3.94 -18.80 4.40
CA VAL A 421 4.74 -20.03 4.24
C VAL A 421 5.65 -19.90 3.02
N LEU A 422 6.96 -19.79 3.23
CA LEU A 422 7.97 -19.68 2.14
C LEU A 422 8.68 -21.01 1.81
N VAL A 423 8.79 -21.90 2.80
CA VAL A 423 9.37 -23.24 2.64
C VAL A 423 8.21 -24.23 2.56
N GLU A 424 8.27 -25.16 1.61
CA GLU A 424 7.30 -26.26 1.52
C GLU A 424 7.27 -27.01 2.86
N PRO A 425 6.09 -27.20 3.49
CA PRO A 425 6.00 -28.03 4.68
C PRO A 425 6.39 -29.47 4.33
N GLU A 426 7.06 -30.15 5.25
CA GLU A 426 7.31 -31.58 5.14
C GLU A 426 5.99 -32.35 4.98
N PRO A 427 5.98 -33.52 4.29
CA PRO A 427 4.79 -34.35 4.22
C PRO A 427 4.18 -34.58 5.61
N PHE A 428 2.85 -34.43 5.70
CA PHE A 428 2.06 -34.54 6.94
C PHE A 428 2.25 -33.41 7.98
N MET A 429 3.09 -32.40 7.73
CA MET A 429 3.10 -31.19 8.56
C MET A 429 1.92 -30.28 8.18
N PRO A 430 1.11 -29.79 9.15
CA PRO A 430 -0.01 -28.91 8.85
C PRO A 430 0.48 -27.54 8.36
N LEU A 431 -0.33 -26.92 7.50
CA LEU A 431 -0.19 -25.49 7.17
C LEU A 431 -0.68 -24.62 8.34
N PRO A 432 -0.34 -23.32 8.39
CA PRO A 432 -0.85 -22.42 9.42
C PRO A 432 -2.38 -22.38 9.43
N GLU A 433 -2.97 -22.55 10.61
CA GLU A 433 -4.42 -22.46 10.80
C GLU A 433 -4.92 -21.02 10.61
N PRO A 434 -6.02 -20.78 9.87
CA PRO A 434 -6.57 -19.44 9.69
C PRO A 434 -7.14 -18.82 10.98
N GLU A 435 -6.55 -17.72 11.45
CA GLU A 435 -7.01 -16.96 12.63
C GLU A 435 -8.10 -15.95 12.22
N PRO A 436 -9.32 -15.97 12.77
CA PRO A 436 -10.33 -14.96 12.49
C PRO A 436 -9.90 -13.60 13.08
N VAL A 437 -9.55 -12.65 12.21
CA VAL A 437 -9.12 -11.29 12.59
C VAL A 437 -10.11 -10.20 12.22
N LEU A 438 -11.17 -10.47 11.45
CA LEU A 438 -12.34 -9.60 11.27
C LEU A 438 -13.62 -10.40 11.49
N THR A 439 -14.74 -9.74 11.83
CA THR A 439 -16.06 -10.36 11.67
C THR A 439 -16.37 -10.62 10.17
N PRO A 440 -17.19 -11.64 9.82
CA PRO A 440 -17.58 -11.88 8.43
C PRO A 440 -18.24 -10.67 7.76
N THR A 441 -19.08 -9.94 8.50
CA THR A 441 -19.69 -8.67 8.03
C THR A 441 -18.63 -7.62 7.68
N ALA A 442 -17.63 -7.44 8.54
CA ALA A 442 -16.54 -6.51 8.28
C ALA A 442 -15.69 -6.94 7.08
N ALA A 443 -15.41 -8.24 6.92
CA ALA A 443 -14.67 -8.78 5.80
C ALA A 443 -15.40 -8.63 4.45
N HIS A 444 -16.68 -8.99 4.38
CA HIS A 444 -17.49 -8.82 3.16
C HIS A 444 -17.64 -7.33 2.79
N GLY A 445 -17.86 -6.47 3.80
CA GLY A 445 -17.86 -5.02 3.62
C GLY A 445 -16.54 -4.51 3.06
N LEU A 446 -15.41 -4.88 3.66
CA LEU A 446 -14.06 -4.53 3.21
C LEU A 446 -13.80 -4.95 1.77
N THR A 447 -14.13 -6.19 1.41
CA THR A 447 -13.98 -6.72 0.04
C THR A 447 -14.78 -5.88 -0.97
N ARG A 448 -16.03 -5.51 -0.66
CA ARG A 448 -16.82 -4.61 -1.52
C ARG A 448 -16.25 -3.19 -1.59
N MET A 449 -15.75 -2.64 -0.48
CA MET A 449 -15.06 -1.34 -0.49
C MET A 449 -13.78 -1.37 -1.35
N MET A 450 -13.07 -2.50 -1.38
CA MET A 450 -11.88 -2.69 -2.21
C MET A 450 -12.21 -2.98 -3.68
N GLU A 451 -13.36 -3.60 -3.98
CA GLU A 451 -13.85 -3.79 -5.35
C GLU A 451 -14.05 -2.44 -6.07
N GLU A 452 -14.58 -1.44 -5.37
CA GLU A 452 -14.73 -0.06 -5.87
C GLU A 452 -13.42 0.56 -6.38
N THR A 453 -12.24 0.15 -5.88
CA THR A 453 -10.94 0.61 -6.41
C THR A 453 -10.74 0.22 -7.88
N VAL A 454 -11.23 -0.97 -8.24
CA VAL A 454 -11.02 -1.61 -9.54
C VAL A 454 -12.18 -1.33 -10.49
N THR A 455 -13.41 -1.21 -10.00
CA THR A 455 -14.61 -0.98 -10.85
C THR A 455 -14.83 0.49 -11.19
N HIS A 456 -14.76 1.39 -10.20
CA HIS A 456 -15.05 2.83 -10.31
C HIS A 456 -13.91 3.76 -9.87
N GLY A 457 -12.85 3.19 -9.32
CA GLY A 457 -11.83 3.88 -8.54
C GLY A 457 -10.49 4.11 -9.23
N THR A 458 -9.43 4.20 -8.41
CA THR A 458 -8.08 4.58 -8.82
C THR A 458 -7.34 3.55 -9.68
N ALA A 459 -7.72 2.26 -9.65
CA ALA A 459 -7.13 1.20 -10.47
C ALA A 459 -7.91 0.92 -11.77
N ARG A 460 -9.15 1.42 -11.89
CA ARG A 460 -10.10 1.15 -12.98
C ARG A 460 -9.51 1.19 -14.39
N GLY A 461 -8.70 2.20 -14.70
CA GLY A 461 -8.12 2.35 -16.05
C GLY A 461 -7.20 1.18 -16.42
N VAL A 462 -6.39 0.72 -15.46
CA VAL A 462 -5.38 -0.34 -15.65
C VAL A 462 -6.04 -1.71 -15.75
N PHE A 463 -7.05 -1.99 -14.93
CA PHE A 463 -7.73 -3.30 -14.91
C PHE A 463 -8.75 -3.49 -16.05
N ARG A 464 -9.16 -2.40 -16.72
CA ARG A 464 -10.03 -2.44 -17.91
C ARG A 464 -9.28 -2.47 -19.24
N GLU A 465 -7.95 -2.50 -19.23
CA GLU A 465 -7.13 -2.53 -20.44
C GLU A 465 -7.42 -3.78 -21.28
N ARG A 466 -7.75 -3.61 -22.56
CA ARG A 466 -8.16 -4.71 -23.44
C ARG A 466 -6.99 -5.68 -23.64
N GLY A 467 -7.23 -6.96 -23.38
CA GLY A 467 -6.22 -8.03 -23.47
C GLY A 467 -5.47 -8.31 -22.16
N PHE A 468 -5.61 -7.46 -21.13
CA PHE A 468 -4.94 -7.62 -19.82
C PHE A 468 -5.92 -7.64 -18.64
N GLN A 469 -7.17 -8.02 -18.90
CA GLN A 469 -8.24 -8.00 -17.91
C GLN A 469 -8.02 -9.11 -16.87
N VAL A 470 -8.17 -8.75 -15.59
CA VAL A 470 -8.27 -9.72 -14.49
C VAL A 470 -9.72 -9.71 -14.03
N LYS A 471 -10.43 -10.82 -14.26
CA LYS A 471 -11.85 -10.93 -13.92
C LYS A 471 -12.03 -10.83 -12.40
N ASP A 472 -13.05 -10.08 -11.99
CA ASP A 472 -13.49 -9.92 -10.60
C ASP A 472 -12.35 -9.55 -9.62
N ALA A 473 -11.38 -8.75 -10.06
CA ALA A 473 -10.26 -8.33 -9.22
C ALA A 473 -10.69 -7.27 -8.17
N VAL A 474 -10.17 -7.42 -6.95
CA VAL A 474 -10.43 -6.59 -5.78
C VAL A 474 -9.11 -5.96 -5.31
N GLY A 475 -9.11 -4.72 -4.81
CA GLY A 475 -7.86 -4.18 -4.25
C GLY A 475 -7.90 -2.76 -3.70
N LYS A 476 -6.72 -2.22 -3.45
CA LYS A 476 -6.48 -0.86 -2.96
C LYS A 476 -5.19 -0.32 -3.55
N THR A 477 -5.23 0.92 -4.04
CA THR A 477 -4.01 1.67 -4.39
C THR A 477 -3.55 2.52 -3.22
N GLY A 478 -2.24 2.63 -3.05
CA GLY A 478 -1.57 3.65 -2.24
C GLY A 478 -0.69 4.52 -3.12
N THR A 479 -0.58 5.81 -2.81
CA THR A 479 0.39 6.72 -3.45
C THR A 479 0.78 7.79 -2.45
N LEU A 480 2.07 7.94 -2.21
CA LEU A 480 2.64 9.00 -1.39
C LEU A 480 4.03 9.34 -1.93
N ALA A 481 4.45 10.59 -1.82
CA ALA A 481 5.75 11.02 -2.31
C ALA A 481 6.54 11.78 -1.25
N ASP A 482 7.75 11.31 -0.97
CA ASP A 482 8.77 12.09 -0.25
C ASP A 482 9.41 13.07 -1.24
N ARG A 483 9.87 14.22 -0.76
CA ARG A 483 10.42 15.29 -1.62
C ARG A 483 11.94 15.32 -1.66
N GLU A 484 12.59 14.94 -0.56
CA GLU A 484 14.04 15.14 -0.37
C GLU A 484 14.68 13.86 0.21
N PRO A 485 15.33 13.02 -0.61
CA PRO A 485 15.25 13.02 -2.09
C PRO A 485 13.85 12.64 -2.57
N PHE A 486 13.49 13.01 -3.80
CA PHE A 486 12.17 12.68 -4.34
C PHE A 486 12.00 11.15 -4.48
N ARG A 487 10.94 10.60 -3.88
CA ARG A 487 10.56 9.18 -3.97
C ARG A 487 9.04 9.08 -4.02
N ASP A 488 8.47 8.63 -5.14
CA ASP A 488 7.04 8.31 -5.25
C ASP A 488 6.83 6.81 -5.00
N TYR A 489 6.17 6.48 -3.88
CA TYR A 489 5.80 5.11 -3.52
C TYR A 489 4.43 4.80 -4.12
N SER A 490 4.41 3.99 -5.17
CA SER A 490 3.21 3.58 -5.89
C SER A 490 2.85 2.14 -5.54
N TRP A 491 1.74 1.96 -4.83
CA TRP A 491 1.27 0.67 -4.33
C TRP A 491 0.02 0.17 -5.04
N PHE A 492 -0.10 -1.15 -5.16
CA PHE A 492 -1.36 -1.87 -5.27
C PHE A 492 -1.34 -3.11 -4.37
N VAL A 493 -2.39 -3.29 -3.59
CA VAL A 493 -2.62 -4.46 -2.72
C VAL A 493 -3.99 -5.01 -3.07
N GLY A 494 -4.13 -6.29 -3.38
CA GLY A 494 -5.41 -6.82 -3.84
C GLY A 494 -5.40 -8.31 -4.11
N PHE A 495 -6.54 -8.87 -4.50
CA PHE A 495 -6.72 -10.29 -4.76
C PHE A 495 -7.66 -10.54 -5.94
N ALA A 496 -7.61 -11.76 -6.47
CA ALA A 496 -8.54 -12.22 -7.50
C ALA A 496 -8.70 -13.75 -7.50
N PRO A 497 -9.84 -14.25 -8.01
CA PRO A 497 -11.09 -13.51 -8.24
C PRO A 497 -11.70 -13.05 -6.90
N LYS A 498 -12.78 -12.25 -6.94
CA LYS A 498 -13.53 -11.83 -5.75
C LYS A 498 -14.19 -13.02 -5.07
N ASP A 499 -14.86 -13.83 -5.88
CA ASP A 499 -15.58 -15.02 -5.47
C ASP A 499 -14.64 -16.22 -5.64
N HIS A 500 -14.55 -17.07 -4.62
CA HIS A 500 -13.52 -18.11 -4.46
C HIS A 500 -12.08 -17.59 -4.72
N PRO A 501 -11.55 -16.66 -3.89
CA PRO A 501 -10.23 -16.06 -4.09
C PRO A 501 -9.09 -17.07 -4.16
N ARG A 502 -8.17 -16.84 -5.08
CA ARG A 502 -7.09 -17.80 -5.42
C ARG A 502 -5.70 -17.21 -5.30
N VAL A 503 -5.59 -15.90 -5.46
CA VAL A 503 -4.32 -15.17 -5.45
C VAL A 503 -4.51 -13.85 -4.71
N ALA A 504 -3.66 -13.56 -3.72
CA ALA A 504 -3.48 -12.23 -3.16
C ALA A 504 -2.10 -11.68 -3.55
N VAL A 505 -2.01 -10.37 -3.75
CA VAL A 505 -0.78 -9.69 -4.17
C VAL A 505 -0.56 -8.38 -3.43
N ALA A 506 0.72 -8.01 -3.34
CA ALA A 506 1.13 -6.63 -3.17
C ALA A 506 2.24 -6.28 -4.15
N ALA A 507 2.07 -5.17 -4.85
CA ALA A 507 3.02 -4.62 -5.78
C ALA A 507 3.39 -3.20 -5.37
N LEU A 508 4.68 -2.96 -5.18
CA LEU A 508 5.29 -1.68 -4.87
C LEU A 508 6.26 -1.29 -5.98
N ILE A 509 6.16 -0.05 -6.46
CA ILE A 509 7.21 0.62 -7.21
C ILE A 509 7.60 1.89 -6.46
N VAL A 510 8.89 2.12 -6.27
CA VAL A 510 9.42 3.42 -5.81
C VAL A 510 10.06 4.12 -7.00
N ASN A 511 9.39 5.17 -7.50
CA ASN A 511 9.85 5.95 -8.64
C ASN A 511 10.69 7.17 -8.20
N ASP A 512 11.69 7.49 -9.01
CA ASP A 512 12.33 8.81 -9.09
C ASP A 512 11.39 9.81 -9.83
N PRO A 513 11.73 11.11 -10.00
CA PRO A 513 10.85 12.08 -10.67
C PRO A 513 10.39 11.65 -12.08
N LYS A 514 11.19 10.85 -12.79
CA LYS A 514 10.78 10.20 -14.05
C LYS A 514 10.17 8.82 -13.75
N TRP A 515 8.84 8.77 -13.72
CA TRP A 515 8.10 7.54 -13.44
C TRP A 515 8.28 6.52 -14.56
N ARG A 516 8.35 5.24 -14.20
CA ARG A 516 8.48 4.11 -15.14
C ARG A 516 7.15 3.37 -15.31
N ILE A 517 6.65 2.80 -14.20
CA ILE A 517 5.33 2.18 -14.06
C ILE A 517 4.76 2.48 -12.67
N ARG A 518 3.51 2.09 -12.44
CA ARG A 518 2.82 2.21 -11.14
C ARG A 518 2.63 0.84 -10.51
N GLY A 519 2.49 0.80 -9.18
CA GLY A 519 2.16 -0.43 -8.45
C GLY A 519 0.89 -1.10 -8.97
N SER A 520 -0.12 -0.35 -9.41
CA SER A 520 -1.34 -0.90 -10.01
C SER A 520 -1.13 -1.65 -11.34
N TYR A 521 -0.12 -1.29 -12.13
CA TYR A 521 0.23 -2.03 -13.34
C TYR A 521 0.90 -3.36 -12.97
N LEU A 522 1.93 -3.31 -12.12
CA LEU A 522 2.63 -4.51 -11.66
C LEU A 522 1.70 -5.47 -10.89
N GLY A 523 0.77 -4.93 -10.09
CA GLY A 523 -0.22 -5.72 -9.35
C GLY A 523 -1.25 -6.40 -10.23
N ARG A 524 -1.69 -5.76 -11.32
CA ARG A 524 -2.53 -6.41 -12.35
C ARG A 524 -1.77 -7.57 -13.00
N GLU A 525 -0.54 -7.35 -13.43
CA GLU A 525 0.27 -8.41 -14.05
C GLU A 525 0.57 -9.55 -13.09
N ALA A 526 0.79 -9.26 -11.80
CA ALA A 526 0.94 -10.27 -10.75
C ALA A 526 -0.31 -11.15 -10.61
N LEU A 527 -1.50 -10.56 -10.54
CA LEU A 527 -2.75 -11.32 -10.50
C LEU A 527 -2.96 -12.14 -11.78
N ARG A 528 -2.76 -11.53 -12.96
CA ARG A 528 -2.93 -12.19 -14.26
C ARG A 528 -2.02 -13.41 -14.41
N LEU A 529 -0.71 -13.22 -14.25
CA LEU A 529 0.31 -14.26 -14.40
C LEU A 529 0.18 -15.38 -13.36
N ALA A 530 -0.27 -15.07 -12.15
CA ALA A 530 -0.50 -16.08 -11.12
C ALA A 530 -1.76 -16.92 -11.41
N LEU A 531 -2.86 -16.29 -11.83
CA LEU A 531 -4.09 -17.01 -12.21
C LEU A 531 -3.94 -17.87 -13.46
N GLU A 532 -2.99 -17.56 -14.35
CA GLU A 532 -2.60 -18.41 -15.49
C GLU A 532 -1.81 -19.66 -15.07
N ARG A 533 -1.13 -19.62 -13.92
CA ARG A 533 -0.25 -20.71 -13.44
C ARG A 533 -0.91 -21.63 -12.41
N ILE A 534 -1.72 -21.04 -11.55
CA ILE A 534 -2.48 -21.76 -10.54
C ILE A 534 -3.86 -21.98 -11.17
N PRO A 535 -4.26 -23.22 -11.53
CA PRO A 535 -5.61 -23.48 -12.03
C PRO A 535 -6.65 -23.43 -10.90
N ALA A 536 -7.92 -23.28 -11.24
CA ALA A 536 -8.99 -23.49 -10.26
C ALA A 536 -8.91 -24.92 -9.69
N PRO A 537 -9.30 -25.15 -8.42
CA PRO A 537 -9.58 -26.50 -7.95
C PRO A 537 -10.54 -27.15 -8.95
N ALA A 538 -10.24 -28.36 -9.40
CA ALA A 538 -11.13 -29.06 -10.32
C ALA A 538 -12.50 -29.20 -9.66
N GLU A 539 -13.57 -28.77 -10.34
CA GLU A 539 -14.92 -29.01 -9.87
C GLU A 539 -15.08 -30.52 -9.68
N VAL A 540 -15.28 -30.95 -8.43
CA VAL A 540 -15.69 -32.31 -8.11
C VAL A 540 -17.12 -32.45 -8.61
N THR A 541 -17.24 -32.80 -9.88
CA THR A 541 -18.49 -33.21 -10.51
C THR A 541 -18.94 -34.46 -9.77
N ALA A 542 -19.86 -34.27 -8.82
CA ALA A 542 -20.49 -35.36 -8.11
C ALA A 542 -21.03 -36.35 -9.16
N PRO A 543 -20.68 -37.65 -9.07
CA PRO A 543 -21.10 -38.61 -10.07
C PRO A 543 -22.63 -38.58 -10.15
N ALA A 544 -23.16 -38.35 -11.35
CA ALA A 544 -24.59 -38.24 -11.57
C ALA A 544 -25.29 -39.45 -10.96
N GLY A 545 -26.07 -39.20 -9.91
CA GLY A 545 -26.64 -40.25 -9.08
C GLY A 545 -27.42 -41.23 -9.93
N ALA A 546 -26.97 -42.48 -9.98
CA ALA A 546 -27.71 -43.54 -10.62
C ALA A 546 -29.07 -43.64 -9.92
N ALA A 547 -30.13 -43.23 -10.62
CA ALA A 547 -31.50 -43.36 -10.17
C ALA A 547 -31.86 -44.85 -10.11
N GLY A 548 -31.48 -45.50 -9.01
CA GLY A 548 -31.85 -46.87 -8.70
C GLY A 548 -33.36 -46.95 -8.55
N LYS A 549 -34.02 -47.59 -9.52
CA LYS A 549 -35.39 -48.06 -9.35
C LYS A 549 -35.39 -49.18 -8.32
N HIS A 550 -36.00 -48.95 -7.16
CA HIS A 550 -36.63 -49.97 -6.33
C HIS A 550 -37.82 -49.37 -5.58
#